data_AF-A0A191MX72-F1
#
_entry.id   AF-A0A191MX72-F1
#
_cell.length_a   1.000
_cell.length_b   1.000
_cell.length_c   1.000
_cell.angle_alpha   90.00
_cell.angle_beta   90.00
_cell.angle_gamma   90.00
#
_symmetry.space_group_name_H-M   'P 1'
#
loop_
_entity.id
_entity.type
_entity.pdbx_description
1 polymer ?
#
loop_
_entity_poly.entity_id
_entity_poly.type
_entity_poly.pdbx_seq_one_letter_code
_entity_poly.pdbx_strand_id
1 'polypeptide(L)'
;MNNNRLSTSPCKTLEDRNSLLLDLKTMLEVGSNYIINSKGQTIIKSSGKFFKKGSPTVILILDGEGNILNELKSINACASFLGISHDTVRVRLRSGKSIKFNSNLVYVKKKEIINNKEAANENELY
;
A
#
# COMPACT_ATOMS: atom_id res chain seq x y z
N MET A 1 -44.10 -19.36 -29.82
CA MET A 1 -43.84 -19.98 -28.50
C MET A 1 -42.35 -19.96 -28.30
N ASN A 2 -41.88 -19.09 -27.42
CA ASN A 2 -40.46 -18.86 -27.19
C ASN A 2 -40.33 -18.23 -25.80
N ASN A 3 -40.25 -19.09 -24.79
CA ASN A 3 -40.24 -18.73 -23.36
C ASN A 3 -38.81 -18.55 -22.80
N ASN A 4 -37.78 -18.40 -23.64
CA ASN A 4 -36.38 -18.32 -23.22
C ASN A 4 -35.89 -16.88 -22.99
N ARG A 5 -36.67 -16.02 -22.31
CA ARG A 5 -36.17 -14.72 -21.86
C ARG A 5 -35.41 -14.94 -20.54
N LEU A 6 -34.08 -14.84 -20.57
CA LEU A 6 -33.16 -14.96 -19.42
C LEU A 6 -33.35 -13.89 -18.32
N SER A 7 -34.45 -13.14 -18.31
CA SER A 7 -34.61 -11.91 -17.52
C SER A 7 -35.88 -11.83 -16.68
N THR A 8 -36.49 -12.97 -16.33
CA THR A 8 -37.56 -13.02 -15.33
C THR A 8 -37.45 -14.27 -14.47
N SER A 9 -36.33 -14.43 -13.77
CA SER A 9 -36.41 -15.08 -12.46
C SER A 9 -36.85 -13.98 -11.50
N PRO A 10 -38.05 -14.02 -10.89
CA PRO A 10 -38.31 -13.19 -9.73
C PRO A 10 -37.36 -13.68 -8.64
N CYS A 11 -36.16 -13.11 -8.60
CA CYS A 11 -35.24 -13.25 -7.49
C CYS A 11 -35.87 -12.47 -6.33
N LYS A 12 -36.91 -13.03 -5.72
CA LYS A 12 -37.27 -12.72 -4.36
C LYS A 12 -36.30 -13.50 -3.48
N THR A 13 -35.03 -13.09 -3.46
CA THR A 13 -34.30 -13.21 -2.20
C THR A 13 -35.02 -12.28 -1.25
N LEU A 14 -36.00 -12.84 -0.53
CA LEU A 14 -36.45 -12.28 0.73
C LEU A 14 -35.21 -12.36 1.62
N GLU A 15 -34.37 -11.33 1.54
CA GLU A 15 -33.20 -11.21 2.39
C GLU A 15 -33.72 -11.24 3.82
N ASP A 16 -33.32 -12.27 4.57
CA ASP A 16 -33.72 -12.42 5.96
C ASP A 16 -33.11 -11.27 6.77
N ARG A 17 -33.93 -10.24 6.99
CA ARG A 17 -33.54 -9.04 7.72
C ARG A 17 -33.04 -9.37 9.11
N ASN A 18 -33.51 -10.47 9.71
CA ASN A 18 -33.06 -10.88 11.05
C ASN A 18 -31.64 -11.44 11.00
N SER A 19 -31.31 -12.24 9.98
CA SER A 19 -29.93 -12.72 9.76
C SER A 19 -28.97 -11.55 9.53
N LEU A 20 -29.35 -10.59 8.69
CA LEU A 20 -28.56 -9.37 8.45
C LEU A 20 -28.37 -8.53 9.72
N LEU A 21 -29.42 -8.39 10.52
CA LEU A 21 -29.36 -7.66 11.79
C LEU A 21 -28.42 -8.36 12.79
N LEU A 22 -28.45 -9.69 12.82
CA LEU A 22 -27.57 -10.49 13.67
C LEU A 22 -26.10 -10.35 13.22
N ASP A 23 -25.83 -10.42 11.93
CA ASP A 23 -24.49 -10.23 11.38
C ASP A 23 -23.95 -8.82 11.67
N LEU A 24 -24.77 -7.79 11.50
CA LEU A 24 -24.40 -6.42 11.86
C LEU A 24 -24.11 -6.29 13.36
N LYS A 25 -24.96 -6.89 14.21
CA LYS A 25 -24.78 -6.86 15.66
C LYS A 25 -23.48 -7.55 16.07
N THR A 26 -23.18 -8.71 15.51
CA THR A 26 -21.92 -9.42 15.80
C THR A 26 -20.70 -8.63 15.31
N MET A 27 -20.75 -8.01 14.13
CA MET A 27 -19.67 -7.14 13.64
C MET A 27 -19.42 -5.92 14.54
N LEU A 28 -20.48 -5.33 15.08
CA LEU A 28 -20.38 -4.17 15.98
C LEU A 28 -19.90 -4.56 17.38
N GLU A 29 -20.31 -5.72 17.90
CA GLU A 29 -19.97 -6.18 19.26
C GLU A 29 -18.56 -6.79 19.37
N VAL A 30 -18.10 -7.53 18.36
CA VAL A 30 -16.78 -8.20 18.36
C VAL A 30 -15.63 -7.17 18.28
N GLY A 31 -15.91 -5.96 17.80
CA GLY A 31 -14.96 -4.87 17.71
C GLY A 31 -13.82 -5.14 16.73
N SER A 32 -12.80 -4.27 16.73
CA SER A 32 -11.68 -4.37 15.80
C SER A 32 -10.84 -5.64 16.04
N ASN A 33 -10.47 -6.34 14.97
CA ASN A 33 -9.53 -7.46 14.99
C ASN A 33 -8.07 -7.03 15.20
N TYR A 34 -7.83 -5.75 15.51
CA TYR A 34 -6.50 -5.19 15.77
C TYR A 34 -6.37 -4.78 17.24
N ILE A 35 -5.22 -5.07 17.84
CA ILE A 35 -4.82 -4.56 19.17
C ILE A 35 -3.50 -3.82 19.07
N ILE A 36 -3.31 -2.81 19.92
CA ILE A 36 -2.04 -2.12 20.09
C ILE A 36 -1.40 -2.66 21.37
N ASN A 37 -0.21 -3.26 21.26
CA ASN A 37 0.54 -3.72 22.42
C ASN A 37 1.13 -2.54 23.21
N SER A 38 1.62 -2.78 24.43
CA SER A 38 2.29 -1.79 25.29
C SER A 38 3.49 -1.08 24.63
N LYS A 39 4.06 -1.67 23.57
CA LYS A 39 5.14 -1.09 22.75
C LYS A 39 4.65 -0.27 21.54
N GLY A 40 3.34 -0.01 21.43
CA GLY A 40 2.75 0.72 20.29
C GLY A 40 2.61 -0.09 18.99
N GLN A 41 2.82 -1.41 19.03
CA GLN A 41 2.80 -2.28 17.85
C GLN A 41 1.39 -2.85 17.61
N THR A 42 0.94 -2.82 16.36
CA THR A 42 -0.35 -3.38 15.97
C THR A 42 -0.26 -4.90 15.76
N ILE A 43 -1.14 -5.66 16.40
CA ILE A 43 -1.24 -7.13 16.30
C ILE A 43 -2.64 -7.49 15.79
N ILE A 44 -2.72 -8.48 14.92
CA ILE A 44 -3.99 -9.04 14.43
C ILE A 44 -4.46 -10.12 15.41
N LYS A 45 -5.57 -9.90 16.14
CA LYS A 45 -6.06 -10.81 17.20
C LYS A 45 -6.24 -12.24 16.68
N SER A 46 -6.88 -12.40 15.53
CA SER A 46 -7.20 -13.71 14.96
C SER A 46 -5.99 -14.56 14.58
N SER A 47 -4.83 -13.96 14.32
CA SER A 47 -3.63 -14.69 13.89
C SER A 47 -2.45 -14.59 14.85
N GLY A 48 -2.52 -13.70 15.85
CA GLY A 48 -1.41 -13.37 16.73
C GLY A 48 -0.23 -12.71 16.01
N LYS A 49 -0.32 -12.45 14.71
CA LYS A 49 0.79 -11.90 13.91
C LYS A 49 0.86 -10.39 14.08
N PHE A 50 2.08 -9.89 14.13
CA PHE A 50 2.35 -8.46 14.02
C PHE A 50 1.92 -7.94 12.65
N PHE A 51 1.18 -6.84 12.65
CA PHE A 51 0.87 -6.10 11.44
C PHE A 51 2.16 -5.43 10.95
N LYS A 52 2.76 -6.01 9.91
CA LYS A 52 3.94 -5.43 9.26
C LYS A 52 3.50 -4.25 8.41
N LYS A 53 3.68 -3.03 8.91
CA LYS A 53 3.61 -1.83 8.06
C LYS A 53 4.74 -1.93 7.04
N GLY A 54 4.41 -1.85 5.74
CA GLY A 54 5.43 -1.86 4.69
C GLY A 54 6.46 -0.76 4.92
N SER A 55 7.72 -1.01 4.55
CA SER A 55 8.76 0.01 4.65
C SER A 55 8.40 1.21 3.78
N PRO A 56 8.60 2.45 4.27
CA PRO A 56 8.37 3.63 3.46
C PRO A 56 9.27 3.58 2.22
N THR A 57 8.66 3.58 1.04
CA THR A 57 9.39 3.59 -0.23
C THR A 57 9.63 5.03 -0.64
N VAL A 58 10.87 5.48 -0.46
CA VAL A 58 11.31 6.79 -0.95
C VAL A 58 11.86 6.64 -2.36
N ILE A 59 11.49 7.58 -3.23
CA ILE A 59 11.80 7.56 -4.66
C ILE A 59 12.53 8.83 -5.02
N LEU A 60 13.65 8.66 -5.73
CA LEU A 60 14.46 9.73 -6.27
C LEU A 60 14.16 9.88 -7.77
N ILE A 61 13.95 11.10 -8.19
CA ILE A 61 13.91 11.49 -9.59
C ILE A 61 15.28 12.08 -9.93
N LEU A 62 15.93 11.51 -10.92
CA LEU A 62 17.28 11.85 -11.35
C LEU A 62 17.25 12.41 -12.77
N ASP A 63 18.15 13.33 -13.08
CA ASP A 63 18.40 13.77 -14.46
C ASP A 63 19.33 12.80 -15.22
N GLY A 64 19.54 13.02 -16.51
CA GLY A 64 20.47 12.26 -17.35
C GLY A 64 21.92 12.27 -16.86
N GLU A 65 22.32 13.30 -16.12
CA GLU A 65 23.64 13.42 -15.50
C GLU A 65 23.73 12.75 -14.11
N GLY A 66 22.61 12.21 -13.60
CA GLY A 66 22.55 11.57 -12.29
C GLY A 66 22.28 12.52 -11.11
N ASN A 67 22.04 13.80 -11.38
CA ASN A 67 21.68 14.78 -10.37
C ASN A 67 20.27 14.53 -9.80
N ILE A 68 20.09 14.69 -8.49
CA ILE A 68 18.78 14.53 -7.83
C ILE A 68 17.93 15.78 -8.09
N LEU A 69 16.86 15.60 -8.87
CA LEU A 69 15.87 16.64 -9.14
C LEU A 69 14.83 16.71 -8.03
N ASN A 70 14.39 15.56 -7.52
CA ASN A 70 13.35 15.52 -6.49
C ASN A 70 13.37 14.22 -5.67
N GLU A 71 12.90 14.30 -4.43
CA GLU A 71 12.73 13.18 -3.51
C GLU A 71 11.27 13.07 -3.06
N LEU A 72 10.64 11.92 -3.34
CA LEU A 72 9.23 11.69 -3.10
C LEU A 72 9.00 10.51 -2.17
N LYS A 73 8.06 10.65 -1.23
CA LYS A 73 7.81 9.67 -0.16
C LYS A 73 6.94 8.47 -0.57
N SER A 74 6.47 8.42 -1.83
CA SER A 74 5.66 7.30 -2.34
C SER A 74 5.65 7.20 -3.87
N ILE A 75 5.31 6.01 -4.37
CA ILE A 75 5.11 5.77 -5.81
C ILE A 75 3.95 6.62 -6.35
N ASN A 76 2.86 6.76 -5.59
CA ASN A 76 1.72 7.59 -5.98
C ASN A 76 2.09 9.09 -6.11
N ALA A 77 2.94 9.60 -5.20
CA ALA A 77 3.43 10.96 -5.31
C ALA A 77 4.30 11.13 -6.57
N CYS A 78 5.15 10.15 -6.89
CA CYS A 78 5.95 10.15 -8.12
C CYS A 78 5.09 10.06 -9.38
N ALA A 79 4.07 9.21 -9.39
CA ALA A 79 3.11 9.08 -10.47
C ALA A 79 2.38 10.41 -10.74
N SER A 80 1.90 11.04 -9.66
CA SER A 80 1.20 12.34 -9.74
C SER A 80 2.12 13.46 -10.23
N PHE A 81 3.37 13.49 -9.75
CA PHE A 81 4.36 14.47 -10.16
C PHE A 81 4.74 14.35 -11.64
N LEU A 82 4.92 13.12 -12.12
CA LEU A 82 5.30 12.84 -13.51
C LEU A 82 4.11 12.78 -14.48
N GLY A 83 2.87 12.83 -13.98
CA GLY A 83 1.66 12.71 -14.79
C GLY A 83 1.48 11.33 -15.45
N ILE A 84 1.99 10.27 -14.81
CA ILE A 84 1.96 8.89 -15.34
C ILE A 84 1.24 7.95 -14.38
N SER A 85 0.85 6.76 -14.87
CA SER A 85 0.21 5.76 -14.01
C SER A 85 1.20 5.16 -13.00
N HIS A 86 0.65 4.77 -11.84
CA HIS A 86 1.40 4.06 -10.79
C HIS A 86 2.15 2.83 -11.33
N ASP A 87 1.53 2.06 -12.22
CA ASP A 87 2.14 0.87 -12.81
C ASP A 87 3.31 1.22 -13.73
N THR A 88 3.22 2.33 -14.46
CA THR A 88 4.33 2.82 -15.28
C THR A 88 5.54 3.14 -14.41
N VAL A 89 5.34 3.85 -13.29
CA VAL A 89 6.43 4.13 -12.32
C VAL A 89 7.03 2.83 -11.80
N ARG A 90 6.20 1.83 -11.45
CA ARG A 90 6.67 0.53 -10.96
C ARG A 90 7.50 -0.24 -11.98
N VAL A 91 7.09 -0.23 -13.25
CA VAL A 91 7.83 -0.87 -14.34
C VAL A 91 9.15 -0.13 -14.62
N ARG A 92 9.16 1.21 -14.54
CA ARG A 92 10.37 2.02 -14.72
C ARG A 92 11.36 1.85 -13.58
N LEU A 93 10.88 1.77 -12.35
CA LEU A 93 11.70 1.42 -11.17
C LEU A 93 12.39 0.05 -11.30
N ARG A 94 11.76 -0.92 -11.98
CA ARG A 94 12.36 -2.24 -12.23
C ARG A 94 13.30 -2.28 -13.42
N SER A 95 12.92 -1.60 -14.50
CA SER A 95 13.66 -1.63 -15.77
C SER A 95 14.80 -0.61 -15.85
N GLY A 96 14.81 0.39 -14.97
CA GLY A 96 15.80 1.47 -14.97
C GLY A 96 15.73 2.39 -16.19
N LYS A 97 14.68 2.27 -17.02
CA LYS A 97 14.53 3.06 -18.25
C LYS A 97 14.10 4.50 -17.95
N SER A 98 14.56 5.43 -18.78
CA SER A 98 14.17 6.84 -18.71
C SER A 98 12.68 7.07 -18.97
N ILE A 99 12.19 8.19 -18.47
CA ILE A 99 10.84 8.72 -18.64
C ILE A 99 10.99 10.12 -19.24
N LYS A 100 10.19 10.43 -20.26
CA LYS A 100 10.15 11.78 -20.81
C LYS A 100 9.29 12.65 -19.90
N PHE A 101 9.86 13.70 -19.32
CA PHE A 101 9.18 14.65 -18.45
C PHE A 101 9.63 16.07 -18.79
N ASN A 102 8.69 16.96 -19.12
CA ASN A 102 8.98 18.35 -19.53
C ASN A 102 10.13 18.47 -20.55
N SER A 103 10.07 17.67 -21.61
CA SER A 103 11.08 17.58 -22.68
C SER A 103 12.45 17.01 -22.29
N ASN A 104 12.70 16.72 -21.02
CA ASN A 104 13.92 16.10 -20.53
C ASN A 104 13.72 14.60 -20.24
N LEU A 105 14.82 13.86 -20.19
CA LEU A 105 14.82 12.44 -19.83
C LEU A 105 15.17 12.30 -18.35
N VAL A 106 14.21 11.86 -17.56
CA VAL A 106 14.38 11.62 -16.12
C VAL A 106 14.40 10.13 -15.80
N TYR A 107 15.12 9.78 -14.76
CA TYR A 107 15.24 8.41 -14.25
C TYR A 107 14.62 8.34 -12.86
N VAL A 108 14.06 7.18 -12.53
CA VAL A 108 13.42 6.96 -11.23
C VAL A 108 14.14 5.83 -10.52
N LYS A 109 14.64 6.08 -9.31
CA LYS A 109 15.30 5.08 -8.47
C LYS A 109 14.69 5.04 -7.08
N LYS A 110 14.73 3.87 -6.43
CA LYS A 110 14.41 3.79 -4.99
C LYS A 110 15.62 4.29 -4.21
N LYS A 111 15.36 5.09 -3.18
CA LYS A 111 16.37 5.41 -2.16
C LYS A 111 16.49 4.21 -1.24
N GLU A 112 17.65 3.59 -1.21
CA GLU A 112 17.95 2.56 -0.22
C GLU A 112 18.15 3.26 1.13
N ILE A 113 17.25 2.97 2.07
CA ILE A 113 17.46 3.37 3.46
C ILE A 113 18.38 2.32 4.05
N ILE A 114 19.68 2.61 4.08
CA ILE A 114 20.65 1.82 4.82
C ILE A 114 20.32 2.04 6.30
N ASN A 115 19.71 1.05 6.94
CA ASN A 115 19.58 1.06 8.40
C ASN A 115 20.96 0.75 8.97
N ASN A 116 21.78 1.78 9.20
CA ASN A 116 22.97 1.62 10.05
C ASN A 116 22.48 1.29 11.47
N LYS A 117 22.50 0.00 11.80
CA LYS A 117 22.23 -0.54 13.15
C LYS A 117 23.50 -0.66 13.99
N GLU A 118 24.53 0.12 13.68
CA GLU A 118 25.83 0.10 14.36
C GLU A 118 26.10 1.48 14.98
N ALA A 119 25.56 1.74 16.18
CA ALA A 119 26.00 2.84 17.06
C ALA A 119 25.39 2.79 18.48
N ALA A 120 25.08 1.61 19.03
CA ALA A 120 24.49 1.53 20.39
C ALA A 120 24.91 0.28 21.16
N ASN A 121 26.15 -0.20 21.00
CA ASN A 121 26.65 -1.33 21.79
C ASN A 121 28.13 -1.20 22.19
N GLU A 122 28.60 0.04 22.38
CA GLU A 122 29.88 0.35 23.01
C GLU A 122 29.63 1.51 23.97
N ASN A 123 29.13 1.21 25.17
CA ASN A 123 29.27 2.01 26.41
C ASN A 123 28.49 1.37 27.56
N GLU A 124 28.75 0.08 27.83
CA GLU A 124 28.52 -0.49 29.16
C GLU A 124 29.80 -1.25 29.55
N LEU A 125 30.78 -0.50 30.04
CA LEU A 125 31.92 -1.01 30.77
C LEU A 125 32.29 0.07 31.79
N TYR A 126 31.70 -0.02 32.98
CA TYR A 126 32.30 0.25 34.30
C TYR A 126 31.36 -0.27 35.38
#